data_AF-A0A9N9J3U3-F1
#
_entry.id   AF-A0A9N9J3U3-F1
#
_cell.length_a   1.000
_cell.length_b   1.000
_cell.length_c   1.000
_cell.angle_alpha   90.00
_cell.angle_beta   90.00
_cell.angle_gamma   90.00
#
_symmetry.space_group_name_H-M   'P 1'
#
loop_
_entity.id
_entity.type
_entity.pdbx_description
1 polymer ?
#
loop_
_entity_poly.entity_id
_entity_poly.type
_entity_poly.pdbx_seq_one_letter_code
_entity_poly.pdbx_strand_id
1 'polypeptide(L)'
;DAIKNSFPVDVRKDMTVGHLKKLIKEKKEPHFNHISANKLILWSVNIPTEGEDLKTKIYAENIKEKYQGIMLYPFKTVGEYFHESTRNI
;
A
#
# COMPACT_ATOMS: atom_id res chain seq x y z
N ASP A 1 -0.66 -3.37 14.58
CA ASP A 1 0.72 -3.00 14.22
C ASP A 1 0.85 -3.23 12.73
N ALA A 2 1.13 -2.20 11.94
CA ALA A 2 1.13 -2.26 10.48
C ALA A 2 2.24 -3.17 9.94
N ILE A 3 3.40 -3.22 10.60
CA ILE A 3 4.52 -4.09 10.21
C ILE A 3 4.16 -5.54 10.53
N LYS A 4 3.73 -5.83 11.77
CA LYS A 4 3.36 -7.19 12.20
C LYS A 4 2.19 -7.78 11.41
N ASN A 5 1.22 -6.94 11.03
CA ASN A 5 0.01 -7.38 10.31
C ASN A 5 0.13 -7.23 8.78
N SER A 6 1.30 -6.82 8.28
CA SER A 6 1.56 -6.74 6.85
C SER A 6 1.56 -8.12 6.20
N PHE A 7 1.35 -8.16 4.90
CA PHE A 7 1.38 -9.39 4.12
C PHE A 7 1.93 -9.08 2.73
N PRO A 8 2.77 -9.95 2.17
CA PRO A 8 3.31 -9.75 0.84
C PRO A 8 2.24 -10.03 -0.23
N VAL A 9 2.35 -9.29 -1.34
CA VAL A 9 1.57 -9.48 -2.57
C VAL A 9 2.53 -9.38 -3.74
N ASP A 10 2.60 -10.44 -4.55
CA ASP A 10 3.39 -10.43 -5.77
C ASP A 10 2.67 -9.62 -6.85
N VAL A 11 3.35 -8.61 -7.39
CA VAL A 11 2.78 -7.74 -8.43
C VAL A 11 3.88 -7.29 -9.38
N ARG A 12 3.59 -7.30 -10.68
CA ARG A 12 4.54 -6.79 -11.67
C ARG A 12 4.45 -5.27 -11.74
N LYS A 13 5.58 -4.61 -12.03
CA LYS A 13 5.66 -3.14 -12.14
C LYS A 13 4.72 -2.58 -13.20
N ASP A 14 4.44 -3.30 -14.28
CA ASP A 14 3.56 -2.88 -15.37
C ASP A 14 2.06 -3.13 -15.10
N MET A 15 1.71 -3.85 -14.02
CA MET A 15 0.32 -4.03 -13.64
C MET A 15 -0.26 -2.74 -13.06
N THR A 16 -1.53 -2.47 -13.36
CA THR A 16 -2.22 -1.32 -12.80
C THR A 16 -2.53 -1.50 -11.32
N VAL A 17 -2.71 -0.39 -10.59
CA VAL A 17 -3.23 -0.38 -9.22
C VAL A 17 -4.59 -1.08 -9.15
N GLY A 18 -5.41 -1.04 -10.21
CA GLY A 18 -6.64 -1.81 -10.30
C GLY A 18 -6.42 -3.33 -10.19
N HIS A 19 -5.34 -3.87 -10.78
CA HIS A 19 -4.96 -5.26 -10.61
C HIS A 19 -4.49 -5.54 -9.17
N LEU A 20 -3.68 -4.64 -8.60
CA LEU A 20 -3.24 -4.75 -7.20
C LEU A 20 -4.43 -4.82 -6.22
N LYS A 21 -5.48 -4.04 -6.44
CA LYS A 21 -6.71 -4.09 -5.62
C LYS A 21 -7.38 -5.48 -5.66
N LYS A 22 -7.40 -6.14 -6.82
CA LYS A 22 -7.95 -7.50 -6.94
C LYS A 22 -7.11 -8.52 -6.17
N LEU A 23 -5.79 -8.47 -6.34
CA LEU A 23 -4.85 -9.35 -5.63
C LEU A 23 -4.95 -9.21 -4.11
N ILE A 24 -5.06 -7.97 -3.60
CA ILE A 24 -5.26 -7.72 -2.16
C ILE A 24 -6.57 -8.33 -1.66
N LYS A 25 -7.67 -8.19 -2.42
CA LYS A 25 -8.96 -8.79 -2.07
C LYS A 25 -8.84 -10.31 -1.99
N GLU A 26 -8.31 -10.94 -3.03
CA GLU A 26 -8.11 -12.40 -3.13
C GLU A 26 -7.24 -12.93 -1.97
N LYS A 27 -6.18 -12.21 -1.61
CA LYS A 27 -5.29 -12.58 -0.50
C LYS A 27 -5.95 -12.48 0.88
N LYS A 28 -7.02 -11.69 1.01
CA LYS A 28 -7.76 -11.46 2.26
C LYS A 28 -9.07 -12.21 2.34
N GLU A 29 -9.38 -13.09 1.40
CA GLU A 29 -10.58 -13.91 1.50
C GLU A 29 -10.54 -14.79 2.78
N PRO A 30 -11.68 -15.00 3.45
CA PRO A 30 -13.01 -14.51 3.10
C PRO A 30 -13.30 -13.08 3.59
N HIS A 31 -12.40 -12.45 4.34
CA HIS A 31 -12.62 -11.19 5.04
C HIS A 31 -13.08 -10.05 4.10
N PHE A 32 -12.57 -10.01 2.86
CA PHE A 32 -12.93 -8.98 1.87
C PHE A 32 -13.95 -9.44 0.83
N ASN A 33 -14.59 -10.60 0.99
CA ASN A 33 -15.55 -11.12 -0.02
C ASN A 33 -16.74 -10.18 -0.24
N HIS A 34 -17.15 -9.46 0.80
CA HIS A 34 -18.25 -8.49 0.77
C HIS A 34 -17.85 -7.11 0.22
N ILE A 35 -16.56 -6.87 -0.03
CA ILE A 35 -16.04 -5.59 -0.53
C ILE A 35 -15.59 -5.77 -1.98
N SER A 36 -16.23 -5.03 -2.89
CA SER A 36 -15.80 -4.98 -4.28
C SER A 36 -14.39 -4.37 -4.39
N ALA A 37 -13.51 -4.96 -5.20
CA ALA A 37 -12.11 -4.52 -5.30
C ALA A 37 -11.97 -3.03 -5.69
N ASN A 38 -12.89 -2.49 -6.50
CA ASN A 38 -12.90 -1.07 -6.87
C ASN A 38 -13.17 -0.11 -5.70
N LYS A 39 -13.81 -0.58 -4.62
CA LYS A 39 -14.07 0.20 -3.40
C LYS A 39 -12.85 0.32 -2.48
N LEU A 40 -11.80 -0.47 -2.69
CA LEU A 40 -10.56 -0.34 -1.93
C LEU A 40 -9.85 0.97 -2.28
N ILE A 41 -9.47 1.77 -1.28
CA ILE A 41 -8.63 2.96 -1.45
C ILE A 41 -7.22 2.57 -1.00
N LEU A 42 -6.24 2.71 -1.91
CA LEU A 42 -4.86 2.37 -1.62
C LEU A 42 -4.00 3.64 -1.55
N TRP A 43 -3.07 3.65 -0.61
CA TRP A 43 -2.12 4.72 -0.37
C TRP A 43 -0.71 4.14 -0.34
N SER A 44 0.25 4.79 -1.01
CA SER A 44 1.67 4.58 -0.73
C SER A 44 2.06 5.47 0.44
N VAL A 45 2.77 4.92 1.43
CA VAL A 45 3.20 5.61 2.65
C VAL A 45 4.65 5.28 2.94
N ASN A 46 5.38 6.24 3.51
CA ASN A 46 6.71 6.01 4.04
C ASN A 46 6.62 5.66 5.54
N ILE A 47 6.88 4.40 5.88
CA ILE A 47 6.79 3.89 7.26
C ILE A 47 8.20 3.68 7.79
N PRO A 48 8.61 4.36 8.88
CA PRO A 48 9.89 4.10 9.52
C PRO A 48 9.95 2.66 10.06
N THR A 49 10.98 1.90 9.66
CA THR A 49 11.23 0.54 10.14
C THR A 49 12.36 0.46 11.17
N GLU A 50 13.05 1.58 11.44
CA GLU A 50 14.19 1.69 12.35
C GLU A 50 14.07 2.98 13.20
N GLY A 51 14.66 2.98 14.40
CA GLY A 51 14.68 4.12 15.35
C GLY A 51 13.96 3.88 16.68
N GLU A 52 14.14 4.78 17.66
CA GLU A 52 13.56 4.65 19.02
C GLU A 52 12.04 4.78 19.06
N ASP A 53 11.42 5.34 18.02
CA ASP A 53 10.02 5.76 18.01
C ASP A 53 9.24 5.06 16.88
N LEU A 54 9.32 3.71 16.84
CA LEU A 54 8.62 2.83 15.89
C LEU A 54 7.10 2.93 16.05
N LYS A 55 6.50 3.99 15.52
CA LYS A 55 5.05 4.17 15.47
C LYS A 55 4.48 3.37 14.29
N THR A 56 4.44 2.05 14.46
CA THR A 56 3.85 1.09 13.51
C THR A 56 2.32 1.16 13.46
N LYS A 57 1.68 1.96 14.32
CA LYS A 57 0.24 2.24 14.26
C LYS A 57 -0.01 3.36 13.26
N ILE A 58 -0.58 2.97 12.12
CA ILE A 58 -0.99 3.88 11.06
C ILE A 58 -2.48 4.13 11.20
N TYR A 59 -2.85 5.41 11.21
CA TYR A 59 -4.23 5.85 11.27
C TYR A 59 -4.59 6.52 9.95
N ALA A 60 -5.78 6.22 9.43
CA ALA A 60 -6.20 6.69 8.11
C ALA A 60 -6.27 8.22 8.04
N GLU A 61 -6.66 8.87 9.14
CA GLU A 61 -6.75 10.33 9.24
C GLU A 61 -5.42 11.05 9.00
N ASN A 62 -4.29 10.41 9.29
CA ASN A 62 -2.97 11.03 9.26
C ASN A 62 -2.08 10.53 8.11
N ILE A 63 -2.64 9.77 7.16
CA ILE A 63 -1.86 9.15 6.06
C ILE A 63 -1.10 10.19 5.24
N LYS A 64 -1.74 11.31 4.87
CA LYS A 64 -1.12 12.34 4.03
C LYS A 64 -0.01 13.08 4.78
N GLU A 65 -0.34 13.65 5.93
CA GLU A 65 0.53 14.59 6.65
C GLU A 65 1.67 13.89 7.36
N LYS A 66 1.39 12.78 8.05
CA LYS A 66 2.39 12.09 8.88
C LYS A 66 3.26 11.12 8.10
N TYR A 67 2.70 10.47 7.07
CA TYR A 67 3.37 9.39 6.35
C TYR A 67 3.62 9.72 4.88
N GLN A 68 3.49 11.00 4.50
CA GLN A 68 3.68 11.49 3.13
C GLN A 68 2.84 10.71 2.11
N GLY A 69 1.61 10.37 2.51
CA GLY A 69 0.77 9.41 1.82
C GLY A 69 0.33 9.89 0.43
N ILE A 70 0.61 9.09 -0.59
CA ILE A 70 0.19 9.34 -1.98
C ILE A 70 -0.94 8.37 -2.33
N MET A 71 -2.07 8.92 -2.81
CA MET A 71 -3.20 8.11 -3.26
C MET A 71 -2.84 7.38 -4.57
N LEU A 72 -3.14 6.08 -4.61
CA LEU A 72 -2.89 5.25 -5.79
C LEU A 72 -4.12 5.21 -6.71
N TYR A 73 -3.96 5.76 -7.92
CA TYR A 73 -5.00 5.82 -8.93
C TYR A 73 -5.12 4.48 -9.67
N PRO A 74 -6.33 3.91 -9.84
CA PRO A 74 -6.52 2.58 -10.40
C PRO A 74 -5.96 2.36 -11.81
N PHE A 75 -5.84 3.42 -12.60
CA PHE A 75 -5.39 3.37 -14.00
C PHE A 75 -3.87 3.50 -14.16
N LYS A 76 -3.17 3.98 -13.13
CA LYS A 76 -1.71 4.02 -13.11
C LYS A 76 -1.13 2.65 -12.77
N THR A 77 0.07 2.40 -13.25
CA THR A 77 0.85 1.20 -12.96
C THR A 77 1.44 1.25 -11.55
N VAL A 78 1.71 0.08 -10.98
CA VAL A 78 2.42 -0.02 -9.70
C VAL A 78 3.84 0.57 -9.84
N GLY A 79 4.49 0.34 -10.97
CA GLY A 79 5.82 0.86 -11.28
C GLY A 79 5.90 2.38 -11.20
N GLU A 80 4.90 3.11 -11.69
CA GLU A 80 4.82 4.58 -11.60
C GLU A 80 4.85 5.12 -10.17
N TYR A 81 4.42 4.33 -9.18
CA TYR A 81 4.39 4.74 -7.77
C TYR A 81 5.58 4.24 -6.96
N PHE A 82 6.09 3.07 -7.32
CA PHE A 82 7.15 2.37 -6.59
C PHE A 82 8.41 2.23 -7.43
N HIS A 83 8.71 3.23 -8.27
CA HIS A 83 9.99 3.29 -8.95
C HIS A 83 11.09 3.03 -7.93
N GLU A 84 12.03 2.15 -8.28
CA GLU A 84 13.25 1.96 -7.53
C GLU A 84 13.83 3.35 -7.34
N SER A 85 13.72 3.87 -6.12
CA SER A 85 14.58 4.94 -5.69
C SER A 85 15.96 4.33 -5.84
N THR A 86 16.66 4.65 -6.93
CA THR A 86 18.11 4.73 -6.89
C THR A 86 18.38 5.54 -5.63
N ARG A 87 18.77 4.84 -4.57
CA ARG A 87 19.25 5.44 -3.35
C ARG A 87 20.27 6.47 -3.81
N ASN A 88 19.97 7.76 -3.61
CA ASN A 88 21.03 8.74 -3.58
C ASN A 88 21.80 8.39 -2.30
N ILE A 89 22.85 7.58 -2.47
CA ILE A 89 23.89 7.31 -1.49
C ILE A 89 24.87 8.47 -1.57
#